data_AF-A0A7U3UWM1-F1
#
_entry.id   AF-A0A7U3UWM1-F1
#
_cell.length_a   1.000
_cell.length_b   1.000
_cell.length_c   1.000
_cell.angle_alpha   90.00
_cell.angle_beta   90.00
_cell.angle_gamma   90.00
#
_symmetry.space_group_name_H-M   'P 1'
#
loop_
_entity.id
_entity.type
_entity.pdbx_description
1 polymer ?
#
loop_
_entity_poly.entity_id
_entity_poly.type
_entity_poly.pdbx_seq_one_letter_code
_entity_poly.pdbx_strand_id
1 'polypeptide(L)'
;MEAHRIDRMVSQLRARDVMAHRTETGVYSFGIRVVLADGSEALWTPGGPAGLDAQVIRDGVLIGCIPHIPGSERFTDEQAVEAIATARYTEDGLYPTDRT
;
A
#
# COMPACT_ATOMS: atom_id res chain seq x y z
N MET A 1 -3.57 0.20 -19.37
CA MET A 1 -2.80 1.44 -19.16
C MET A 1 -2.48 1.60 -17.68
N GLU A 2 -3.45 1.57 -16.76
CA GLU A 2 -3.16 1.52 -15.30
C GLU A 2 -3.15 0.09 -14.72
N ALA A 3 -4.13 -0.75 -15.07
CA ALA A 3 -4.18 -2.14 -14.56
C ALA A 3 -2.91 -2.96 -14.84
N HIS A 4 -2.33 -2.84 -16.05
CA HIS A 4 -1.07 -3.52 -16.39
C HIS A 4 0.13 -2.99 -15.58
N ARG A 5 0.12 -1.71 -15.21
CA ARG A 5 1.14 -1.11 -14.33
C ARG A 5 1.03 -1.75 -12.94
N ILE A 6 -0.17 -1.80 -12.38
CA ILE A 6 -0.43 -2.43 -11.08
C ILE A 6 -0.08 -3.92 -11.09
N ASP A 7 -0.40 -4.64 -12.16
CA ASP A 7 -0.05 -6.06 -12.28
C ASP A 7 1.47 -6.29 -12.26
N ARG A 8 2.27 -5.41 -12.89
CA ARG A 8 3.73 -5.46 -12.80
C ARG A 8 4.22 -5.19 -11.37
N MET A 9 3.70 -4.16 -10.71
CA MET A 9 4.06 -3.84 -9.32
C MET A 9 3.72 -5.00 -8.37
N VAL A 10 2.52 -5.59 -8.51
CA VAL A 10 2.11 -6.79 -7.75
C VAL A 10 3.06 -7.95 -8.00
N SER A 11 3.47 -8.17 -9.25
CA SER A 11 4.44 -9.22 -9.58
C SER A 11 5.80 -8.98 -8.93
N GLN A 12 6.29 -7.73 -8.93
CA GLN A 12 7.53 -7.33 -8.28
C GLN A 12 7.48 -7.43 -6.74
N LEU A 13 6.31 -7.19 -6.13
CA LEU A 13 6.08 -7.38 -4.70
C LEU A 13 6.11 -8.86 -4.33
N ARG A 14 5.42 -9.70 -5.12
CA ARG A 14 5.41 -11.16 -4.91
C ARG A 14 6.80 -11.79 -5.06
N ALA A 15 7.62 -11.27 -5.96
CA ALA A 15 9.01 -11.70 -6.10
C ALA A 15 9.88 -11.39 -4.85
N ARG A 16 9.39 -10.55 -3.94
CA ARG A 16 9.99 -10.21 -2.64
C ARG A 16 9.24 -10.85 -1.46
N ASP A 17 8.48 -11.93 -1.70
CA ASP A 17 7.66 -12.63 -0.69
C ASP A 17 6.56 -11.77 -0.05
N VAL A 18 6.18 -10.64 -0.67
CA VAL A 18 5.02 -9.84 -0.23
C VAL A 18 3.75 -10.41 -0.86
N MET A 19 2.78 -10.81 -0.02
CA MET A 19 1.49 -11.35 -0.48
C MET A 19 0.58 -10.24 -1.04
N ALA A 20 0.91 -9.77 -2.25
CA ALA A 20 0.23 -8.66 -2.91
C ALA A 20 -0.82 -9.13 -3.93
N HIS A 21 -1.89 -8.36 -4.08
CA HIS A 21 -2.96 -8.56 -5.07
C HIS A 21 -3.39 -7.21 -5.65
N ARG A 22 -3.77 -7.19 -6.92
CA ARG A 22 -4.52 -6.06 -7.46
C ARG A 22 -5.89 -6.04 -6.80
N THR A 23 -6.36 -4.86 -6.40
CA THR A 23 -7.72 -4.66 -5.90
C THR A 23 -8.38 -3.51 -6.64
N GLU A 24 -9.70 -3.55 -6.76
CA GLU A 24 -10.49 -2.43 -7.26
C GLU A 24 -10.83 -1.53 -6.07
N THR A 25 -10.49 -0.25 -6.15
CA THR A 25 -10.75 0.76 -5.11
C THR A 25 -11.89 1.71 -5.49
N GLY A 26 -12.45 1.53 -6.69
CA GLY A 26 -13.59 2.28 -7.20
C GLY A 26 -13.85 1.94 -8.67
N VAL A 27 -14.85 2.58 -9.26
CA VAL A 27 -15.13 2.46 -10.69
C VAL A 27 -13.99 3.17 -11.44
N TYR A 28 -13.06 2.38 -12.00
CA TYR A 28 -11.82 2.80 -12.67
C TYR A 28 -10.58 3.10 -11.80
N SER A 29 -10.63 2.85 -10.49
CA SER A 29 -9.47 3.00 -9.61
C SER A 29 -8.95 1.64 -9.17
N PHE A 30 -7.65 1.42 -9.31
CA PHE A 30 -6.98 0.18 -8.89
C PHE A 30 -5.99 0.46 -7.77
N GLY A 31 -6.01 -0.39 -6.75
CA GLY A 31 -5.08 -0.38 -5.62
C GLY A 31 -4.21 -1.63 -5.59
N ILE A 32 -3.26 -1.63 -4.66
CA ILE A 32 -2.48 -2.83 -4.30
C ILE A 32 -2.92 -3.25 -2.90
N ARG A 33 -3.47 -4.45 -2.78
CA ARG A 33 -3.78 -5.08 -1.48
C ARG A 33 -2.62 -5.96 -1.05
N VAL A 34 -2.08 -5.72 0.14
CA VAL A 34 -1.05 -6.56 0.77
C VAL A 34 -1.69 -7.28 1.94
N VAL A 35 -1.66 -8.61 1.92
CA VAL A 35 -2.13 -9.46 3.02
C VAL A 35 -1.00 -9.62 4.03
N LEU A 36 -1.27 -9.26 5.28
CA LEU A 36 -0.31 -9.32 6.39
C LEU A 36 -0.41 -10.64 7.13
N ALA A 37 0.67 -11.02 7.83
CA ALA A 37 0.79 -12.30 8.52
C ALA A 37 -0.27 -12.52 9.62
N ASP A 38 -0.80 -11.43 10.19
CA ASP A 38 -1.85 -11.46 11.21
C ASP A 38 -3.27 -11.47 10.64
N GLY A 39 -3.42 -11.59 9.32
CA GLY A 39 -4.69 -11.61 8.61
C GLY A 39 -5.24 -10.22 8.26
N SER A 40 -4.58 -9.14 8.66
CA SER A 40 -4.96 -7.79 8.23
C SER A 40 -4.58 -7.55 6.76
N GLU A 41 -5.20 -6.56 6.14
CA GLU A 41 -4.95 -6.17 4.75
C GLU A 41 -4.58 -4.69 4.67
N ALA A 42 -3.45 -4.38 4.04
CA ALA A 42 -3.08 -3.01 3.69
C ALA A 42 -3.54 -2.70 2.25
N LEU A 43 -4.43 -1.72 2.11
CA LEU A 43 -4.91 -1.22 0.83
C LEU A 43 -4.11 0.03 0.46
N TRP A 44 -3.18 -0.14 -0.47
CA TRP A 44 -2.37 0.94 -1.00
C TRP A 44 -3.06 1.60 -2.20
N THR A 45 -2.96 2.92 -2.24
CA THR A 45 -3.30 3.73 -3.42
C THR A 45 -2.02 4.03 -4.20
N PRO A 46 -1.74 3.32 -5.30
CA PRO A 46 -0.46 3.39 -6.00
C PRO A 46 -0.34 4.67 -6.83
N GLY A 47 0.04 5.77 -6.18
CA GLY A 47 0.68 6.95 -6.77
C GLY A 47 -0.10 7.69 -7.85
N GLY A 48 -0.61 8.86 -7.47
CA GLY A 48 -1.09 9.92 -8.36
C GLY A 48 -0.72 11.29 -7.76
N PRO A 49 -1.37 12.41 -8.12
CA PRO A 49 -1.10 13.71 -7.50
C PRO A 49 -1.33 13.76 -5.98
N ALA A 50 -1.98 12.73 -5.39
CA ALA A 50 -2.18 12.58 -3.95
C ALA A 50 -1.03 11.85 -3.22
N GLY A 51 -0.07 11.30 -3.96
CA GLY A 51 1.03 10.50 -3.40
C GLY A 51 0.63 9.06 -3.06
N LEU A 52 1.45 8.42 -2.23
CA LEU A 52 1.37 7.03 -1.82
C LEU A 52 1.02 6.96 -0.33
N ASP A 53 -0.11 6.33 -0.03
CA ASP A 53 -0.65 6.09 1.31
C ASP A 53 -1.34 4.72 1.36
N ALA A 54 -1.62 4.24 2.58
CA ALA A 54 -2.33 2.98 2.78
C ALA A 54 -3.32 3.03 3.92
N GLN A 55 -4.41 2.29 3.79
CA GLN A 55 -5.30 1.96 4.90
C GLN A 55 -5.11 0.50 5.30
N VAL A 56 -5.12 0.22 6.61
CA VAL A 56 -4.99 -1.16 7.13
C VAL A 56 -6.31 -1.58 7.75
N ILE A 57 -6.84 -2.69 7.25
CA ILE A 57 -8.14 -3.23 7.59
C ILE A 57 -7.97 -4.61 8.21
N ARG A 58 -8.74 -4.91 9.26
CA ARG A 58 -8.85 -6.27 9.81
C ARG A 58 -10.33 -6.60 9.97
N ASP A 59 -10.76 -7.74 9.42
CA ASP A 59 -12.15 -8.20 9.48
C ASP A 59 -13.17 -7.15 8.99
N GLY A 60 -12.80 -6.38 7.97
CA GLY A 60 -13.63 -5.31 7.40
C GLY A 60 -13.64 -4.00 8.21
N VAL A 61 -12.88 -3.91 9.30
CA VAL A 61 -12.76 -2.69 10.13
C VAL A 61 -11.43 -2.00 9.86
N LEU A 62 -11.45 -0.67 9.63
CA LEU A 62 -10.25 0.15 9.53
C LEU A 62 -9.55 0.21 10.90
N ILE A 63 -8.35 -0.34 10.98
CA ILE A 63 -7.56 -0.43 12.22
C ILE A 63 -6.30 0.44 12.21
N GLY A 64 -5.98 1.12 11.09
CA GLY A 64 -4.85 2.04 11.00
C GLY A 64 -4.59 2.53 9.59
N CYS A 65 -3.58 3.38 9.42
CA CYS A 65 -3.13 3.82 8.11
C CYS A 65 -1.63 4.00 8.07
N ILE A 66 -1.04 3.87 6.89
CA ILE A 66 0.28 4.43 6.62
C ILE A 66 0.01 5.83 6.06
N PRO A 67 0.47 6.90 6.72
CA PRO A 67 0.25 8.25 6.25
C PRO A 67 0.90 8.46 4.89
N HIS A 68 0.44 9.48 4.19
CA HIS A 68 1.06 9.93 2.95
C HIS A 68 2.59 10.04 3.10
N ILE A 69 3.32 9.42 2.17
CA ILE A 69 4.78 9.46 2.15
C ILE A 69 5.22 10.73 1.39
N PRO A 70 5.90 11.71 2.04
CA PRO A 70 6.27 12.96 1.38
C PRO A 70 7.15 12.73 0.13
N GLY A 71 6.79 13.37 -0.99
CA GLY A 71 7.50 13.27 -2.26
C GLY A 71 7.14 12.04 -3.11
N SER A 72 6.25 11.19 -2.60
CA SER A 72 5.80 9.98 -3.29
C SER A 72 4.94 10.24 -4.52
N GLU A 73 4.47 11.47 -4.74
CA GLU A 73 3.76 11.90 -5.95
C GLU A 73 4.62 11.73 -7.22
N ARG A 74 5.94 11.63 -7.04
CA ARG A 74 6.93 11.49 -8.12
C ARG A 74 7.64 10.13 -8.10
N PHE A 75 7.18 9.20 -7.28
CA PHE A 75 7.79 7.87 -7.25
C PHE A 75 7.60 7.15 -8.58
N THR A 76 8.69 6.52 -9.01
CA THR A 76 8.66 5.46 -10.01
C THR A 76 7.93 4.23 -9.46
N ASP A 77 7.55 3.31 -10.35
CA ASP A 77 6.95 2.04 -9.96
C ASP A 77 7.87 1.26 -9.01
N GLU A 78 9.16 1.27 -9.28
CA GLU A 78 10.17 0.61 -8.46
C GLU A 78 10.28 1.23 -7.06
N GLN A 79 10.25 2.57 -6.97
CA GLN A 79 10.27 3.28 -5.68
C GLN A 79 9.00 3.03 -4.87
N ALA A 80 7.84 3.01 -5.53
CA ALA A 80 6.58 2.69 -4.87
C ALA A 80 6.56 1.24 -4.38
N VAL A 81 7.03 0.28 -5.19
CA VAL A 81 7.16 -1.12 -4.78
C VAL A 81 8.11 -1.28 -3.60
N GLU A 82 9.24 -0.59 -3.61
CA GLU A 82 10.19 -0.61 -2.50
C GLU A 82 9.59 -0.03 -1.21
N ALA A 83 8.89 1.10 -1.30
CA ALA A 83 8.19 1.70 -0.17
C ALA A 83 7.12 0.77 0.42
N ILE A 84 6.32 0.12 -0.44
CA ILE A 84 5.29 -0.84 -0.02
C ILE A 84 5.92 -2.07 0.64
N ALA A 85 7.01 -2.61 0.07
CA ALA A 85 7.67 -3.81 0.58
C ALA A 85 8.36 -3.59 1.93
N THR A 86 8.86 -2.38 2.18
CA THR A 86 9.60 -2.01 3.40
C THR A 86 8.74 -1.32 4.46
N ALA A 87 7.46 -1.08 4.17
CA ALA A 87 6.55 -0.41 5.09
C ALA A 87 6.38 -1.17 6.40
N ARG A 88 6.30 -0.42 7.50
CA ARG A 88 6.09 -0.97 8.85
C ARG A 88 4.59 -1.04 9.14
N TYR A 89 4.01 -2.24 9.02
CA TYR A 89 2.59 -2.49 9.28
C TYR A 89 2.25 -2.82 10.75
N THR A 90 3.22 -2.72 11.66
CA THR A 90 3.01 -2.88 13.09
C THR A 90 2.25 -1.71 13.69
N GLU A 91 1.63 -1.86 14.86
CA GLU A 91 0.86 -0.80 15.54
C GLU A 91 1.60 0.55 15.61
N ASP A 92 2.87 0.55 16.03
CA ASP A 92 3.72 1.76 16.08
C ASP A 92 3.97 2.41 14.70
N GLY A 93 3.91 1.62 13.63
CA GLY A 93 4.11 2.09 12.26
C GLY A 93 2.83 2.64 11.63
N LEU A 94 1.66 2.12 12.05
CA LEU A 94 0.35 2.60 11.62
C LEU A 94 -0.12 3.84 12.39
N TYR A 95 0.42 4.02 13.60
CA TYR A 95 0.16 5.17 14.45
C TYR A 95 1.48 5.69 15.02
N PRO A 96 2.30 6.37 14.19
CA PRO A 96 3.50 7.00 14.69
C PRO A 96 3.11 7.92 15.84
N THR A 97 3.70 7.68 17.01
CA THR A 97 3.30 8.30 18.27
C THR A 97 3.76 9.75 18.36
N ASP A 98 3.36 10.60 17.41
CA ASP A 98 3.47 12.05 17.57
C ASP A 98 2.25 12.55 18.36
N ARG A 99 2.18 12.14 19.63
CA ARG A 99 1.41 12.80 20.68
C ARG A 99 2.37 13.49 21.63
N THR A 100 2.92 14.62 21.20
CA THR A 100 3.47 15.64 22.10
C THR A 100 3.28 17.02 21.49
#